data_AF-A0A914P4V6-F1
#
_entry.id   AF-A0A914P4V6-F1
#
_cell.length_a   1.000
_cell.length_b   1.000
_cell.length_c   1.000
_cell.angle_alpha   90.00
_cell.angle_beta   90.00
_cell.angle_gamma   90.00
#
_symmetry.space_group_name_H-M   'P 1'
#
loop_
_entity.id
_entity.type
_entity.pdbx_description
1 polymer ?
#
loop_
_entity_poly.entity_id
_entity_poly.type
_entity_poly.pdbx_seq_one_letter_code
_entity_poly.pdbx_strand_id
1 'polypeptide(L)'
;MQTQQHLKQKQNICSYLEKVHFSLNALFNKTCVDCDEFTQSENDLQFIADFAEQIRESLDILIEQNSVGNYRKAWEPFRKILSDLNKRALKRASLCLNVAKISPILSEMNSTAIPLPGQEHCPFNEIVTLQKMSPIAYVLPTKTRPKKISFIGNDGKTYTFLFKGQENLYIDARLMQLLRMCNTIFADPKNQRQMDTRPPYHTAATYSVTPLGARCGLIQWVEGSTPLFQLYWKWRVRRAKFLAELEENKLNKQQGNPNNVLKRGGGLIDISQKQKTDKSAITTSTEPERPIEHFFNKLRAVFAENVFFYFFIFIFFFYQF
;
A
#
# COMPACT_ATOMS: atom_id res chain seq x y z
N MET A 1 -49.91 0.73 7.79
CA MET A 1 -48.54 0.27 8.16
C MET A 1 -47.46 0.73 7.18
N GLN A 2 -47.55 0.43 5.88
CA GLN A 2 -46.54 0.79 4.86
C GLN A 2 -46.11 2.28 4.90
N THR A 3 -47.04 3.21 5.09
CA THR A 3 -46.75 4.66 5.18
C THR A 3 -45.80 5.04 6.32
N GLN A 4 -45.91 4.40 7.49
CA GLN A 4 -44.99 4.66 8.62
C GLN A 4 -43.62 4.01 8.42
N GLN A 5 -43.55 2.87 7.72
CA GLN A 5 -42.26 2.29 7.31
C GLN A 5 -41.54 3.20 6.32
N HIS A 6 -42.25 3.74 5.30
CA HIS A 6 -41.68 4.71 4.37
C HIS A 6 -41.21 6.00 5.07
N LEU A 7 -41.95 6.54 6.04
CA LEU A 7 -41.50 7.71 6.82
C LEU A 7 -40.23 7.41 7.63
N LYS A 8 -40.18 6.28 8.37
CA LYS A 8 -38.98 5.88 9.13
C LYS A 8 -37.79 5.64 8.21
N GLN A 9 -38.00 5.03 7.04
CA GLN A 9 -36.94 4.79 6.06
C GLN A 9 -36.40 6.11 5.48
N LYS A 10 -37.28 7.10 5.22
CA LYS A 10 -36.89 8.45 4.79
C LYS A 10 -36.11 9.20 5.89
N GLN A 11 -36.54 9.16 7.15
CA GLN A 11 -35.80 9.75 8.28
C GLN A 11 -34.43 9.11 8.51
N ASN A 12 -34.33 7.79 8.39
CA ASN A 12 -33.05 7.09 8.48
C ASN A 12 -32.11 7.53 7.34
N ILE A 13 -32.61 7.65 6.11
CA ILE A 13 -31.82 8.13 4.96
C ILE A 13 -31.29 9.56 5.21
N CYS A 14 -32.13 10.49 5.69
CA CYS A 14 -31.67 11.85 6.05
C CYS A 14 -30.55 11.83 7.10
N SER A 15 -30.69 11.08 8.20
CA SER A 15 -29.67 11.06 9.27
C SER A 15 -28.35 10.39 8.87
N TYR A 16 -28.35 9.45 7.91
CA TYR A 16 -27.11 8.98 7.29
C TYR A 16 -26.46 10.07 6.43
N LEU A 17 -27.25 10.85 5.71
CA LEU A 17 -26.74 11.89 4.79
C LEU A 17 -26.20 13.11 5.55
N GLU A 18 -26.78 13.47 6.69
CA GLU A 18 -26.24 14.46 7.63
C GLU A 18 -24.82 14.08 8.11
N LYS A 19 -24.59 12.80 8.47
CA LYS A 19 -23.25 12.30 8.85
C LYS A 19 -22.26 12.32 7.68
N VAL A 20 -22.75 12.00 6.48
CA VAL A 20 -21.94 12.01 5.25
C VAL A 20 -21.48 13.43 4.94
N HIS A 21 -22.42 14.37 4.92
CA HIS A 21 -22.16 15.79 4.77
C HIS A 21 -21.20 16.32 5.85
N PHE A 22 -21.44 16.02 7.13
CA PHE A 22 -20.55 16.43 8.23
C PHE A 22 -19.10 15.96 8.02
N SER A 23 -18.89 14.70 7.66
CA SER A 23 -17.51 14.18 7.51
C SER A 23 -16.85 14.63 6.21
N LEU A 24 -17.62 14.92 5.15
CA LEU A 24 -17.11 15.55 3.93
C LEU A 24 -16.71 17.01 4.18
N ASN A 25 -17.49 17.78 4.94
CA ASN A 25 -17.12 19.13 5.38
C ASN A 25 -15.89 19.11 6.29
N ALA A 26 -15.82 18.19 7.26
CA ALA A 26 -14.64 18.04 8.11
C ALA A 26 -13.39 17.68 7.29
N LEU A 27 -13.53 16.89 6.22
CA LEU A 27 -12.45 16.59 5.28
C LEU A 27 -12.08 17.82 4.43
N PHE A 28 -13.07 18.56 3.90
CA PHE A 28 -12.86 19.76 3.11
C PHE A 28 -12.16 20.85 3.91
N ASN A 29 -12.65 21.16 5.11
CA ASN A 29 -12.02 22.14 6.00
C ASN A 29 -10.55 21.77 6.25
N LYS A 30 -10.29 20.51 6.63
CA LYS A 30 -8.94 20.00 6.88
C LYS A 30 -8.00 19.98 5.66
N THR A 31 -8.53 20.02 4.43
CA THR A 31 -7.72 19.90 3.19
C THR A 31 -7.68 21.16 2.35
N CYS A 32 -8.57 22.13 2.59
CA CYS A 32 -8.76 23.31 1.75
C CYS A 32 -8.98 24.62 2.54
N VAL A 33 -9.17 24.58 3.86
CA VAL A 33 -9.49 25.77 4.69
C VAL A 33 -8.51 25.92 5.85
N ASP A 34 -8.34 24.90 6.68
CA ASP A 34 -7.45 24.86 7.85
C ASP A 34 -5.97 24.62 7.46
N CYS A 35 -5.60 24.98 6.24
CA CYS A 35 -4.25 24.81 5.70
C CYS A 35 -3.35 25.94 6.20
N ASP A 36 -2.71 25.74 7.35
CA ASP A 36 -1.74 26.66 7.96
C ASP A 36 -0.71 27.14 6.92
N GLU A 37 -0.68 28.45 6.63
CA GLU A 37 0.10 29.08 5.55
C GLU A 37 1.59 28.74 5.64
N PHE A 38 2.12 28.53 6.84
CA PHE A 38 3.52 28.17 7.08
C PHE A 38 3.87 26.70 6.73
N THR A 39 2.86 25.87 6.44
CA THR A 39 3.03 24.43 6.18
C THR A 39 2.52 23.97 4.82
N GLN A 40 1.89 24.85 4.04
CA GLN A 40 1.34 24.52 2.72
C GLN A 40 2.45 24.09 1.76
N SER A 41 2.36 22.86 1.24
CA SER A 41 3.27 22.38 0.22
C SER A 41 2.78 22.72 -1.19
N GLU A 42 3.68 22.70 -2.18
CA GLU A 42 3.32 22.89 -3.59
C GLU A 42 2.22 21.91 -4.05
N ASN A 43 2.22 20.68 -3.50
CA ASN A 43 1.22 19.68 -3.80
C ASN A 43 -0.15 20.00 -3.19
N ASP A 44 -0.19 20.66 -2.03
CA ASP A 44 -1.44 21.05 -1.36
C ASP A 44 -2.08 22.22 -2.11
N LEU A 45 -1.28 23.23 -2.48
CA LEU A 45 -1.70 24.33 -3.36
C LEU A 45 -2.24 23.80 -4.70
N GLN A 46 -1.55 22.84 -5.32
CA GLN A 46 -2.03 22.23 -6.56
C GLN A 46 -3.31 21.41 -6.37
N PHE A 47 -3.48 20.71 -5.24
CA PHE A 47 -4.71 20.00 -4.92
C PHE A 47 -5.89 20.95 -4.74
N ILE A 48 -5.68 22.05 -4.02
CA ILE A 48 -6.69 23.10 -3.81
C ILE A 48 -7.10 23.71 -5.15
N ALA A 49 -6.14 24.09 -6.00
CA ALA A 49 -6.40 24.65 -7.33
C ALA A 49 -7.15 23.68 -8.26
N ASP A 50 -6.81 22.38 -8.24
CA ASP A 50 -7.44 21.38 -9.10
C ASP A 50 -8.88 21.01 -8.66
N PHE A 51 -9.18 21.04 -7.35
CA PHE A 51 -10.35 20.35 -6.79
C PHE A 51 -11.20 21.12 -5.78
N ALA A 52 -10.71 22.17 -5.12
CA ALA A 52 -11.43 22.79 -4.00
C ALA A 52 -12.78 23.41 -4.42
N GLU A 53 -12.85 24.05 -5.58
CA GLU A 53 -14.08 24.60 -6.14
C GLU A 53 -15.11 23.50 -6.43
N GLN A 54 -14.71 22.45 -7.17
CA GLN A 54 -15.55 21.28 -7.47
C GLN A 54 -16.06 20.58 -6.19
N ILE A 55 -15.24 20.53 -5.12
CA ILE A 55 -15.67 19.97 -3.83
C ILE A 55 -16.69 20.88 -3.15
N ARG A 56 -16.44 22.20 -3.11
CA ARG A 56 -17.34 23.18 -2.50
C ARG A 56 -18.72 23.18 -3.16
N GLU A 57 -18.79 23.32 -4.48
CA GLU A 57 -20.07 23.25 -5.22
C GLU A 57 -20.84 21.96 -4.93
N SER A 58 -20.12 20.83 -4.82
CA SER A 58 -20.73 19.53 -4.52
C SER A 58 -21.25 19.42 -3.09
N LEU A 59 -20.63 20.12 -2.14
CA LEU A 59 -21.09 20.22 -0.75
C LEU A 59 -22.32 21.13 -0.65
N ASP A 60 -22.33 22.27 -1.34
CA ASP A 60 -23.46 23.19 -1.35
C ASP A 60 -24.72 22.53 -1.93
N ILE A 61 -24.58 21.76 -3.02
CA ILE A 61 -25.68 20.95 -3.59
C ILE A 61 -26.19 19.88 -2.59
N LEU A 62 -25.32 19.31 -1.74
CA LEU A 62 -25.73 18.38 -0.67
C LEU A 62 -26.52 19.06 0.45
N ILE A 63 -26.26 20.34 0.72
CA ILE A 63 -26.95 21.14 1.75
C ILE A 63 -28.32 21.59 1.26
N GLU A 64 -28.38 22.26 0.12
CA GLU A 64 -29.60 22.93 -0.36
C GLU A 64 -30.73 21.96 -0.72
N GLN A 65 -30.38 20.75 -1.17
CA GLN A 65 -31.32 19.87 -1.86
C GLN A 65 -31.44 18.52 -1.16
N ASN A 66 -32.15 18.55 -0.03
CA ASN A 66 -32.45 17.42 0.88
C ASN A 66 -33.36 16.32 0.25
N SER A 67 -33.23 16.06 -1.05
CA SER A 67 -34.10 15.20 -1.87
C SER A 67 -33.35 14.04 -2.50
N VAL A 68 -33.96 12.85 -2.46
CA VAL A 68 -33.30 11.56 -2.76
C VAL A 68 -32.71 11.48 -4.18
N GLY A 69 -33.27 12.22 -5.15
CA GLY A 69 -32.78 12.25 -6.53
C GLY A 69 -31.50 13.06 -6.75
N ASN A 70 -31.23 14.06 -5.90
CA ASN A 70 -30.15 15.02 -6.14
C ASN A 70 -28.81 14.57 -5.56
N TYR A 71 -28.80 13.70 -4.54
CA TYR A 71 -27.57 13.07 -4.03
C TYR A 71 -26.76 12.36 -5.11
N ARG A 72 -27.42 11.72 -6.10
CA ARG A 72 -26.69 11.08 -7.20
C ARG A 72 -25.93 12.11 -8.05
N LYS A 73 -26.54 13.28 -8.32
CA LYS A 73 -25.88 14.37 -9.06
C LYS A 73 -24.72 14.96 -8.23
N ALA A 74 -24.95 15.22 -6.94
CA ALA A 74 -23.93 15.73 -6.02
C ALA A 74 -22.75 14.75 -5.81
N TRP A 75 -22.96 13.45 -6.03
CA TRP A 75 -21.92 12.43 -5.87
C TRP A 75 -21.03 12.20 -7.11
N GLU A 76 -21.50 12.49 -8.33
CA GLU A 76 -20.67 12.27 -9.54
C GLU A 76 -19.36 13.11 -9.54
N PRO A 77 -19.31 14.37 -9.05
CA PRO A 77 -18.04 15.09 -8.87
C PRO A 77 -17.08 14.38 -7.90
N PHE A 78 -17.53 13.97 -6.71
CA PHE A 78 -16.70 13.20 -5.77
C PHE A 78 -16.17 11.90 -6.41
N ARG A 79 -17.01 11.22 -7.20
CA ARG A 79 -16.64 10.02 -7.95
C ARG A 79 -15.59 10.30 -9.04
N LYS A 80 -15.71 11.42 -9.75
CA LYS A 80 -14.72 11.88 -10.74
C LYS A 80 -13.38 12.20 -10.07
N ILE A 81 -13.39 12.99 -9.00
CA ILE A 81 -12.20 13.32 -8.19
C ILE A 81 -11.53 12.03 -7.70
N LEU A 82 -12.28 11.10 -7.11
CA LEU A 82 -11.77 9.81 -6.66
C LEU A 82 -11.18 8.98 -7.82
N SER A 83 -11.80 9.00 -9.00
CA SER A 83 -11.26 8.34 -10.20
C SER A 83 -9.91 8.94 -10.62
N ASP A 84 -9.81 10.26 -10.65
CA ASP A 84 -8.61 10.96 -11.10
C ASP A 84 -7.47 10.89 -10.08
N LEU A 85 -7.78 10.97 -8.78
CA LEU A 85 -6.81 10.68 -7.70
C LEU A 85 -6.31 9.24 -7.76
N ASN A 86 -7.18 8.24 -8.02
CA ASN A 86 -6.75 6.85 -8.19
C ASN A 86 -5.88 6.66 -9.44
N LYS A 87 -6.17 7.33 -10.56
CA LYS A 87 -5.30 7.32 -11.75
C LYS A 87 -3.94 7.95 -11.45
N ARG A 88 -3.91 9.11 -10.78
CA ARG A 88 -2.66 9.77 -10.33
C ARG A 88 -1.86 8.85 -9.41
N ALA A 89 -2.52 8.19 -8.46
CA ALA A 89 -1.96 7.26 -7.48
C ALA A 89 -1.32 5.98 -8.07
N LEU A 90 -1.71 5.56 -9.27
CA LEU A 90 -1.15 4.39 -9.94
C LEU A 90 0.02 4.73 -10.89
N LYS A 91 0.26 6.02 -11.19
CA LYS A 91 1.41 6.44 -12.00
C LYS A 91 2.71 6.16 -11.27
N ARG A 92 3.73 5.64 -11.98
CA ARG A 92 5.07 5.35 -11.44
C ARG A 92 5.72 6.57 -10.78
N ALA A 93 5.47 7.78 -11.30
CA ALA A 93 5.92 9.04 -10.70
C ALA A 93 5.40 9.21 -9.26
N SER A 94 4.16 8.81 -8.94
CA SER A 94 3.60 8.89 -7.59
C SER A 94 4.20 7.89 -6.58
N LEU A 95 5.11 7.02 -7.03
CA LEU A 95 5.89 6.13 -6.17
C LEU A 95 7.21 6.78 -5.71
N CYS A 96 7.59 7.93 -6.27
CA CYS A 96 8.79 8.68 -5.90
C CYS A 96 8.39 10.12 -5.56
N LEU A 97 8.39 10.45 -4.28
CA LEU A 97 8.02 11.77 -3.78
C LEU A 97 9.28 12.63 -3.60
N ASN A 98 9.28 13.84 -4.13
CA ASN A 98 10.31 14.84 -3.86
C ASN A 98 9.99 15.53 -2.52
N VAL A 99 10.90 15.43 -1.55
CA VAL A 99 10.71 16.00 -0.21
C VAL A 99 10.60 17.52 -0.25
N ALA A 100 11.38 18.21 -1.09
CA ALA A 100 11.31 19.67 -1.22
C ALA A 100 9.92 20.18 -1.64
N LYS A 101 9.18 19.40 -2.45
CA LYS A 101 7.81 19.74 -2.86
C LYS A 101 6.75 19.46 -1.79
N ILE A 102 7.08 18.68 -0.75
CA ILE A 102 6.16 18.25 0.32
C ILE A 102 6.44 19.01 1.63
N SER A 103 7.70 19.27 1.93
CA SER A 103 8.12 20.02 3.11
C SER A 103 9.49 20.65 2.83
N PRO A 104 9.56 21.95 2.50
CA PRO A 104 10.83 22.64 2.32
C PRO A 104 11.67 22.57 3.61
N ILE A 105 11.04 22.73 4.77
CA ILE A 105 11.65 22.62 6.11
C ILE A 105 12.44 21.31 6.28
N LEU A 106 11.84 20.16 5.92
CA LEU A 106 12.53 18.86 6.01
C LEU A 106 13.62 18.67 4.94
N SER A 107 13.52 19.36 3.81
CA SER A 107 14.52 19.31 2.73
C SER A 107 15.73 20.21 2.99
N GLU A 108 15.53 21.33 3.68
CA GLU A 108 16.58 22.29 4.06
C GLU A 108 17.28 21.92 5.37
N MET A 109 16.64 21.06 6.18
CA MET A 109 17.17 20.54 7.44
C MET A 109 18.57 19.94 7.28
N ASN A 110 19.56 20.61 7.88
CA ASN A 110 20.97 20.23 7.84
C ASN A 110 21.61 20.33 9.24
N SER A 111 22.41 19.32 9.60
CA SER A 111 23.25 19.24 10.81
C SER A 111 22.50 19.59 12.11
N THR A 112 21.43 18.84 12.40
CA THR A 112 20.61 19.08 13.60
C THR A 112 21.19 18.42 14.85
N ALA A 113 20.79 18.94 16.02
CA ALA A 113 21.03 18.30 17.32
C ALA A 113 20.01 17.18 17.65
N ILE A 114 19.09 16.86 16.73
CA ILE A 114 18.02 15.88 16.98
C ILE A 114 18.58 14.47 16.82
N PRO A 115 18.47 13.57 17.83
CA PRO A 115 18.88 12.17 17.68
C PRO A 115 18.01 11.45 16.66
N LEU A 116 18.58 10.53 15.87
CA LEU A 116 17.74 9.73 14.96
C LEU A 116 16.81 8.79 15.76
N PRO A 117 15.61 8.49 15.24
CA PRO A 117 14.66 7.60 15.92
C PRO A 117 15.24 6.19 16.17
N GLY A 118 14.95 5.60 17.34
CA GLY A 118 15.37 4.23 17.67
C GLY A 118 16.65 4.08 18.47
N GLN A 119 17.22 5.17 18.96
CA GLN A 119 18.45 5.18 19.76
C GLN A 119 18.20 5.26 21.27
N GLU A 120 16.97 5.01 21.73
CA GLU A 120 16.61 5.07 23.15
C GLU A 120 17.32 4.03 24.05
N HIS A 121 18.10 3.12 23.46
CA HIS A 121 18.95 2.14 24.16
C HIS A 121 20.45 2.35 23.91
N CYS A 122 20.86 3.36 23.13
CA CYS A 122 22.27 3.66 22.85
C CYS A 122 22.88 4.49 24.01
N PRO A 123 24.15 4.27 24.36
CA PRO A 123 24.83 5.13 25.35
C PRO A 123 25.03 6.53 24.76
N PHE A 124 25.05 7.55 25.62
CA PHE A 124 24.99 8.96 25.22
C PHE A 124 26.11 9.40 24.26
N ASN A 125 27.30 8.82 24.39
CA ASN A 125 28.47 9.06 23.55
C ASN A 125 28.39 8.45 22.14
N GLU A 126 27.43 7.54 21.89
CA GLU A 126 27.23 6.86 20.59
C GLU A 126 25.98 7.35 19.85
N ILE A 127 25.28 8.37 20.38
CA ILE A 127 24.07 8.90 19.77
C ILE A 127 24.38 9.59 18.44
N VAL A 128 23.82 9.05 17.35
CA VAL A 128 23.93 9.59 15.99
C VAL A 128 22.77 10.55 15.74
N THR A 129 23.08 11.82 15.51
CA THR A 129 22.08 12.87 15.23
C THR A 129 21.73 12.94 13.74
N LEU A 130 20.57 13.52 13.45
CA LEU A 130 20.06 13.73 12.11
C LEU A 130 20.87 14.83 11.40
N GLN A 131 21.71 14.42 10.45
CA GLN A 131 22.45 15.35 9.60
C GLN A 131 21.57 15.89 8.47
N LYS A 132 20.81 15.06 7.76
CA LYS A 132 19.88 15.51 6.70
C LYS A 132 18.89 14.42 6.29
N MET A 133 17.79 14.81 5.63
CA MET A 133 16.86 13.88 5.00
C MET A 133 17.27 13.55 3.55
N SER A 134 16.93 12.35 3.06
CA SER A 134 16.98 12.03 1.63
C SER A 134 15.99 12.92 0.87
N PRO A 135 16.36 13.52 -0.28
CA PRO A 135 15.46 14.34 -1.08
C PRO A 135 14.33 13.52 -1.75
N ILE A 136 14.44 12.19 -1.75
CA ILE A 136 13.43 11.27 -2.31
C ILE A 136 12.89 10.36 -1.21
N ALA A 137 11.56 10.28 -1.14
CA ALA A 137 10.81 9.30 -0.35
C ALA A 137 10.02 8.36 -1.28
N TYR A 138 10.08 7.05 -1.05
CA TYR A 138 9.44 6.06 -1.93
C TYR A 138 8.11 5.58 -1.36
N VAL A 139 7.03 5.63 -2.13
CA VAL A 139 5.73 5.06 -1.73
C VAL A 139 5.69 3.58 -2.10
N LEU A 140 5.47 2.70 -1.12
CA LEU A 140 5.34 1.27 -1.41
C LEU A 140 3.99 0.97 -2.09
N PRO A 141 3.96 0.10 -3.12
CA PRO A 141 2.73 -0.26 -3.84
C PRO A 141 1.91 -1.30 -3.06
N THR A 142 1.43 -0.93 -1.88
CA THR A 142 0.55 -1.74 -1.00
C THR A 142 -0.74 -0.98 -0.68
N LYS A 143 -1.72 -1.66 -0.07
CA LYS A 143 -3.03 -1.05 0.28
C LYS A 143 -2.90 0.24 1.12
N THR A 144 -2.01 0.26 2.11
CA THR A 144 -1.84 1.41 3.01
C THR A 144 -0.82 2.45 2.52
N ARG A 145 -0.14 2.18 1.39
CA ARG A 145 0.84 3.09 0.74
C ARG A 145 1.80 3.78 1.73
N PRO A 146 2.51 3.02 2.58
CA PRO A 146 3.50 3.58 3.49
C PRO A 146 4.71 4.10 2.72
N LYS A 147 5.50 4.99 3.33
CA LYS A 147 6.58 5.71 2.66
C LYS A 147 7.93 5.25 3.23
N LYS A 148 8.80 4.65 2.39
CA LYS A 148 10.20 4.38 2.72
C LYS A 148 10.95 5.71 2.64
N ILE A 149 11.29 6.26 3.80
CA ILE A 149 12.07 7.49 3.96
C ILE A 149 13.47 7.12 4.48
N SER A 150 14.46 7.95 4.16
CA SER A 150 15.83 7.75 4.62
C SER A 150 16.39 9.06 5.16
N PHE A 151 17.14 8.94 6.25
CA PHE A 151 17.90 10.00 6.89
C PHE A 151 19.38 9.67 6.81
N ILE A 152 20.22 10.69 6.86
CA ILE A 152 21.68 10.55 6.97
C ILE A 152 22.08 11.03 8.36
N GLY A 153 22.83 10.20 9.07
CA GLY A 153 23.37 10.50 10.40
C GLY A 153 24.59 11.42 10.33
N ASN A 154 24.95 12.04 11.45
CA ASN A 154 26.23 12.76 11.58
C ASN A 154 27.46 11.83 11.45
N ASP A 155 27.27 10.51 11.56
CA ASP A 155 28.26 9.47 11.24
C ASP A 155 28.37 9.14 9.74
N GLY A 156 27.59 9.82 8.89
CA GLY A 156 27.53 9.63 7.43
C GLY A 156 26.73 8.40 6.97
N LYS A 157 26.18 7.58 7.88
CA LYS A 157 25.40 6.39 7.50
C LYS A 157 23.96 6.75 7.15
N THR A 158 23.35 5.92 6.29
CA THR A 158 21.95 6.09 5.89
C THR A 158 21.02 5.23 6.75
N TYR A 159 20.15 5.87 7.51
CA TYR A 159 19.15 5.24 8.37
C TYR A 159 17.78 5.31 7.73
N THR A 160 17.17 4.15 7.52
CA THR A 160 15.96 4.05 6.69
C THR A 160 14.77 3.59 7.53
N PHE A 161 13.63 4.24 7.29
CA PHE A 161 12.39 4.02 8.03
C PHE A 161 11.21 3.89 7.07
N LEU A 162 10.21 3.13 7.50
CA LEU A 162 8.90 3.07 6.92
C LEU A 162 7.97 4.00 7.70
N PHE A 163 7.66 5.16 7.13
CA PHE A 163 6.60 6.02 7.63
C PHE A 163 5.24 5.39 7.33
N LYS A 164 4.47 5.15 8.39
CA LYS A 164 3.06 4.77 8.31
C LYS A 164 2.19 5.93 8.80
N GLY A 165 1.18 6.27 8.02
CA GLY A 165 0.14 7.23 8.38
C GLY A 165 -1.23 6.56 8.35
N GLN A 166 -2.14 7.06 9.18
CA GLN A 166 -3.46 6.48 9.47
C GLN A 166 -3.42 5.13 10.24
N GLU A 167 -2.29 4.78 10.85
CA GLU A 167 -2.12 3.58 11.70
C GLU A 167 -1.64 4.00 13.11
N ASN A 168 -2.15 3.34 14.15
CA ASN A 168 -1.71 3.54 15.54
C ASN A 168 -0.54 2.58 15.83
N LEU A 169 0.68 3.12 15.92
CA LEU A 169 1.91 2.34 16.13
C LEU A 169 2.29 2.12 17.60
N TYR A 170 1.46 2.54 18.57
CA TYR A 170 1.74 2.27 19.98
C TYR A 170 1.70 0.76 20.28
N ILE A 171 0.85 0.00 19.57
CA ILE A 171 0.76 -1.46 19.69
C ILE A 171 2.06 -2.11 19.18
N ASP A 172 2.53 -1.75 17.98
CA ASP A 172 3.80 -2.21 17.43
C ASP A 172 4.99 -1.87 18.36
N ALA A 173 5.00 -0.66 18.93
CA ALA A 173 6.05 -0.22 19.85
C ALA A 173 6.06 -1.05 21.15
N ARG A 174 4.89 -1.35 21.74
CA ARG A 174 4.81 -2.22 22.93
C ARG A 174 5.16 -3.67 22.62
N LEU A 175 4.81 -4.18 21.44
CA LEU A 175 5.22 -5.51 21.00
C LEU A 175 6.76 -5.61 20.87
N MET A 176 7.41 -4.60 20.27
CA MET A 176 8.88 -4.57 20.18
C MET A 176 9.54 -4.44 21.56
N GLN A 177 8.93 -3.69 22.50
CA GLN A 177 9.41 -3.63 23.89
C GLN A 177 9.31 -5.00 24.58
N LEU A 178 8.18 -5.71 24.43
CA LEU A 178 7.99 -7.05 24.98
C LEU A 178 9.02 -8.04 24.44
N LEU A 179 9.27 -8.04 23.12
CA LEU A 179 10.30 -8.90 22.51
C LEU A 179 11.71 -8.58 23.04
N ARG A 180 12.04 -7.29 23.27
CA ARG A 180 13.30 -6.92 23.93
C ARG A 180 13.39 -7.47 25.35
N MET A 181 12.31 -7.40 26.14
CA MET A 181 12.27 -8.01 27.49
C MET A 181 12.46 -9.53 27.44
N CYS A 182 11.79 -10.23 26.51
CA CYS A 182 11.99 -11.66 26.31
C CYS A 182 13.44 -11.99 25.94
N ASN A 183 14.06 -11.23 25.04
CA ASN A 183 15.47 -11.40 24.69
C ASN A 183 16.40 -11.26 25.92
N THR A 184 16.15 -10.28 26.80
CA THR A 184 16.92 -10.12 28.04
C THR A 184 16.73 -11.29 29.02
N ILE A 185 15.53 -11.87 29.09
CA ILE A 185 15.25 -13.05 29.94
C ILE A 185 15.94 -14.31 29.39
N PHE A 186 15.96 -14.50 28.08
CA PHE A 186 16.60 -15.66 27.45
C PHE A 186 18.12 -15.54 27.34
N ALA A 187 18.68 -14.34 27.46
CA ALA A 187 20.12 -14.09 27.42
C ALA A 187 20.86 -14.72 28.60
N ASP A 188 21.34 -15.96 28.42
CA ASP A 188 22.16 -16.67 29.40
C ASP A 188 23.46 -15.91 29.71
N PRO A 189 23.69 -15.46 30.97
CA PRO A 189 24.90 -14.74 31.37
C PRO A 189 26.20 -15.50 31.09
N LYS A 190 26.15 -16.84 31.05
CA LYS A 190 27.33 -17.69 30.81
C LYS A 190 27.77 -17.68 29.34
N ASN A 191 26.85 -17.42 28.42
CA ASN A 191 27.10 -17.44 26.98
C ASN A 191 27.41 -16.04 26.38
N GLN A 192 27.33 -14.97 27.17
CA GLN A 192 27.66 -13.60 26.73
C GLN A 192 29.10 -13.46 26.18
N ARG A 193 30.03 -14.32 26.58
CA ARG A 193 31.43 -14.33 26.09
C ARG A 193 31.61 -14.92 24.67
N GLN A 194 30.55 -15.45 24.03
CA GLN A 194 30.58 -15.92 22.64
C GLN A 194 29.79 -14.99 21.69
N MET A 195 29.47 -13.76 22.13
CA MET A 195 28.60 -12.81 21.43
C MET A 195 29.20 -12.22 20.14
N ASP A 196 30.49 -12.43 19.87
CA ASP A 196 31.23 -11.77 18.78
C ASP A 196 30.92 -12.27 17.36
N THR A 197 30.12 -13.33 17.18
CA THR A 197 29.86 -13.89 15.82
C THR A 197 28.41 -14.15 15.44
N ARG A 198 27.50 -14.50 16.35
CA ARG A 198 26.06 -14.62 16.06
C ARG A 198 25.20 -14.27 17.28
N PRO A 199 24.02 -13.64 17.09
CA PRO A 199 23.02 -13.58 18.14
C PRO A 199 22.60 -15.01 18.53
N PRO A 200 22.32 -15.30 19.82
CA PRO A 200 21.93 -16.63 20.25
C PRO A 200 20.69 -17.15 19.51
N TYR A 201 20.62 -18.47 19.29
CA TYR A 201 19.53 -19.15 18.57
C TYR A 201 18.11 -18.92 19.13
N HIS A 202 17.99 -18.34 20.33
CA HIS A 202 16.75 -18.05 21.04
C HIS A 202 16.35 -16.56 21.05
N THR A 203 17.09 -15.67 20.37
CA THR A 203 16.76 -14.23 20.33
C THR A 203 15.83 -13.87 19.17
N ALA A 204 14.76 -13.11 19.48
CA ALA A 204 13.89 -12.53 18.47
C ALA A 204 14.54 -11.28 17.87
N ALA A 205 14.54 -11.16 16.53
CA ALA A 205 14.94 -9.92 15.88
C ALA A 205 13.94 -8.80 16.22
N THR A 206 14.44 -7.67 16.74
CA THR A 206 13.63 -6.48 17.06
C THR A 206 14.05 -5.29 16.21
N TYR A 207 13.12 -4.37 15.98
CA TYR A 207 13.35 -3.13 15.25
C TYR A 207 12.80 -1.94 16.05
N SER A 208 13.28 -0.73 15.75
CA SER A 208 12.72 0.49 16.33
C SER A 208 11.34 0.80 15.76
N VAL A 209 10.46 1.30 16.64
CA VAL A 209 9.17 1.88 16.31
C VAL A 209 9.04 3.19 17.08
N THR A 210 8.80 4.29 16.36
CA THR A 210 8.66 5.63 16.93
C THR A 210 7.30 6.21 16.54
N PRO A 211 6.28 6.12 17.42
CA PRO A 211 5.03 6.84 17.25
C PRO A 211 5.31 8.36 17.18
N LEU A 212 4.79 9.02 16.16
CA LEU A 212 4.88 10.48 16.00
C LEU A 212 3.56 11.18 16.40
N GLY A 213 2.48 10.41 16.56
CA GLY A 213 1.18 10.89 17.02
C GLY A 213 0.18 9.73 17.12
N ALA A 214 -1.09 10.04 17.41
CA ALA A 214 -2.12 9.02 17.60
C ALA A 214 -2.38 8.11 16.38
N ARG A 215 -2.03 8.56 15.16
CA ARG A 215 -2.31 7.89 13.88
C ARG A 215 -1.13 7.89 12.91
N CYS A 216 0.10 8.10 13.38
CA CYS A 216 1.28 8.07 12.53
C CYS A 216 2.56 7.71 13.30
N GLY A 217 3.56 7.23 12.57
CA GLY A 217 4.91 7.06 13.08
C GLY A 217 5.85 6.36 12.11
N LEU A 218 7.03 6.04 12.64
CA LEU A 218 8.12 5.42 11.92
C LEU A 218 8.34 4.00 12.42
N ILE A 219 8.62 3.08 11.50
CA ILE A 219 9.13 1.73 11.77
C ILE A 219 10.49 1.62 11.10
N GLN A 220 11.52 1.19 11.81
CA GLN A 220 12.85 0.99 11.21
C GLN A 220 12.80 -0.04 10.08
N TRP A 221 13.45 0.26 8.97
CA TRP A 221 13.50 -0.64 7.82
C TRP A 221 14.54 -1.75 8.07
N VAL A 222 14.10 -3.00 7.99
CA VAL A 222 14.95 -4.19 8.19
C VAL A 222 15.47 -4.68 6.83
N GLU A 223 16.69 -4.30 6.49
CA GLU A 223 17.37 -4.80 5.29
C GLU A 223 17.69 -6.32 5.40
N GLY A 224 17.90 -6.98 4.26
CA GLY A 224 18.17 -8.42 4.20
C GLY A 224 16.97 -9.34 4.46
N SER A 225 15.80 -8.80 4.85
CA SER A 225 14.57 -9.57 5.04
C SER A 225 13.85 -9.89 3.72
N THR A 226 13.21 -11.06 3.62
CA THR A 226 12.34 -11.43 2.49
C THR A 226 11.03 -12.00 3.03
N PRO A 227 9.86 -11.42 2.70
CA PRO A 227 8.56 -11.97 3.11
C PRO A 227 8.35 -13.40 2.60
N LEU A 228 7.94 -14.31 3.48
CA LEU A 228 7.74 -15.73 3.16
C LEU A 228 6.79 -15.95 1.96
N PHE A 229 5.73 -15.13 1.85
CA PHE A 229 4.82 -15.16 0.71
C PHE A 229 5.53 -14.85 -0.62
N GLN A 230 6.51 -13.94 -0.64
CA GLN A 230 7.27 -13.61 -1.85
C GLN A 230 8.15 -14.78 -2.28
N LEU A 231 8.73 -15.52 -1.34
CA LEU A 231 9.50 -16.74 -1.62
C LEU A 231 8.59 -17.83 -2.23
N TYR A 232 7.45 -18.10 -1.59
CA TYR A 232 6.44 -19.04 -2.08
C TYR A 232 5.91 -18.66 -3.47
N TRP A 233 5.59 -17.38 -3.70
CA TRP A 233 5.13 -16.89 -5.00
C TRP A 233 6.19 -17.06 -6.09
N LYS A 234 7.44 -16.66 -5.83
CA LYS A 234 8.56 -16.86 -6.76
C LYS A 234 8.78 -18.35 -7.07
N TRP A 235 8.66 -19.24 -6.09
CA TRP A 235 8.73 -20.69 -6.31
C TRP A 235 7.58 -21.18 -7.18
N ARG A 236 6.33 -20.79 -6.90
CA ARG A 236 5.16 -21.17 -7.71
C ARG A 236 5.28 -20.74 -9.18
N VAL A 237 5.69 -19.51 -9.43
CA VAL A 237 5.87 -18.99 -10.80
C VAL A 237 6.97 -19.77 -11.52
N ARG A 238 8.10 -20.05 -10.86
CA ARG A 238 9.17 -20.90 -11.42
C ARG A 238 8.70 -22.33 -11.70
N ARG A 239 7.93 -22.92 -10.78
CA ARG A 239 7.37 -24.28 -10.93
C ARG A 239 6.39 -24.37 -12.10
N ALA A 240 5.55 -23.36 -12.30
CA ALA A 240 4.61 -23.30 -13.42
C ALA A 240 5.32 -23.19 -14.77
N LYS A 241 6.34 -22.31 -14.87
CA LYS A 241 7.17 -22.18 -16.10
C LYS A 241 7.86 -23.51 -16.45
N PHE A 242 8.53 -24.12 -15.48
CA PHE A 242 9.21 -25.41 -15.68
C PHE A 242 8.25 -26.54 -16.11
N LEU A 243 6.99 -26.53 -15.64
CA LEU A 243 5.99 -27.50 -16.10
C LEU A 243 5.56 -27.24 -17.55
N ALA A 244 5.31 -25.99 -17.93
CA ALA A 244 5.01 -25.63 -19.31
C ALA A 244 6.17 -25.97 -20.28
N GLU A 245 7.40 -25.68 -19.88
CA GLU A 245 8.62 -26.06 -20.62
C GLU A 245 8.73 -27.59 -20.80
N LEU A 246 8.34 -28.39 -19.80
CA LEU A 246 8.31 -29.85 -19.92
C LEU A 246 7.19 -30.37 -20.84
N GLU A 247 6.04 -29.70 -20.90
CA GLU A 247 4.94 -30.04 -21.80
C GLU A 247 5.30 -29.71 -23.25
N GLU A 248 5.85 -28.52 -23.51
CA GLU A 248 6.37 -28.12 -24.83
C GLU A 248 7.47 -29.08 -25.32
N ASN A 249 8.43 -29.44 -24.46
CA ASN A 249 9.47 -30.41 -24.81
C ASN A 249 8.94 -31.84 -25.07
N LYS A 250 7.79 -32.23 -24.51
CA LYS A 250 7.14 -33.51 -24.85
C LYS A 250 6.45 -33.45 -26.21
N LEU A 251 5.74 -32.36 -26.50
CA LEU A 251 5.09 -32.14 -27.80
C LEU A 251 6.11 -32.11 -28.93
N ASN A 252 7.21 -31.37 -28.76
CA ASN A 252 8.29 -31.28 -29.76
C ASN A 252 8.98 -32.63 -30.01
N LYS A 253 9.13 -33.48 -28.98
CA LYS A 253 9.66 -34.85 -29.14
C LYS A 253 8.69 -35.80 -29.84
N GLN A 254 7.38 -35.61 -29.69
CA GLN A 254 6.36 -36.40 -30.40
C GLN A 254 6.22 -36.01 -31.88
N GLN A 255 6.64 -34.80 -32.26
CA GLN A 255 6.68 -34.34 -33.66
C GLN A 255 8.03 -34.60 -34.36
N GLY A 256 9.00 -35.19 -33.66
CA GLY A 256 10.33 -35.52 -34.19
C GLY A 256 10.35 -36.76 -35.10
N ASN A 257 9.97 -36.59 -36.36
CA ASN A 257 10.09 -37.60 -37.41
C ASN A 257 11.60 -37.90 -37.68
N PRO A 258 12.08 -39.16 -37.68
CA PRO A 258 13.52 -39.50 -37.75
C PRO A 258 14.22 -39.21 -39.10
N ASN A 259 13.57 -38.48 -40.02
CA ASN A 259 14.14 -38.08 -41.30
C ASN A 259 14.35 -36.56 -41.37
N ASN A 260 15.51 -36.09 -40.90
CA ASN A 260 16.13 -34.90 -41.48
C ASN A 260 17.66 -34.94 -41.32
N VAL A 261 18.31 -35.35 -42.42
CA VAL A 261 19.76 -35.34 -42.60
C VAL A 261 20.29 -33.91 -42.55
N LEU A 262 21.53 -33.74 -42.07
CA LEU A 262 22.23 -32.46 -42.01
C LEU A 262 22.10 -31.64 -43.30
N LYS A 263 21.71 -30.38 -43.18
CA LYS A 263 22.24 -29.30 -44.03
C LYS A 263 22.72 -28.14 -43.17
N ARG A 264 24.04 -27.90 -43.20
CA ARG A 264 24.67 -26.67 -42.72
C ARG A 264 24.47 -25.58 -43.78
N GLY A 265 24.36 -24.32 -43.35
CA GLY A 265 24.80 -23.19 -44.17
C GLY A 265 23.85 -21.99 -44.27
N GLY A 266 24.20 -20.91 -43.57
CA GLY A 266 24.00 -19.52 -44.01
C GLY A 266 22.60 -18.90 -43.88
N GLY A 267 22.53 -17.66 -43.35
CA GLY A 267 21.38 -16.78 -43.55
C GLY A 267 21.01 -15.87 -42.37
N LEU A 268 21.11 -14.56 -42.59
CA LEU A 268 20.59 -13.45 -41.77
C LEU A 268 19.54 -12.72 -42.66
N ILE A 269 18.49 -12.05 -42.17
CA ILE A 269 18.12 -11.54 -40.83
C ILE A 269 16.58 -11.74 -40.64
N ASP A 270 16.06 -11.66 -39.40
CA ASP A 270 15.00 -10.69 -39.00
C ASP A 270 13.99 -11.20 -37.94
N ILE A 271 13.72 -10.35 -36.93
CA ILE A 271 12.80 -10.57 -35.82
C ILE A 271 11.74 -9.45 -35.86
N SER A 272 10.64 -9.67 -36.59
CA SER A 272 9.39 -8.93 -36.37
C SER A 272 8.17 -9.59 -37.01
N GLN A 273 7.02 -9.44 -36.34
CA GLN A 273 5.65 -9.76 -36.79
C GLN A 273 5.23 -11.25 -36.92
N LYS A 274 4.53 -11.75 -35.89
CA LYS A 274 3.10 -12.12 -36.03
C LYS A 274 2.35 -12.21 -34.70
N GLN A 275 1.27 -11.44 -34.58
CA GLN A 275 0.13 -11.71 -33.70
C GLN A 275 -1.10 -12.01 -34.58
N LYS A 276 -2.13 -12.66 -34.00
CA LYS A 276 -3.43 -13.02 -34.60
C LYS A 276 -3.36 -14.17 -35.64
N THR A 277 -4.30 -15.12 -35.70
CA THR A 277 -5.46 -15.56 -34.88
C THR A 277 -5.57 -17.09 -35.09
N ASP A 278 -6.33 -17.93 -34.36
CA ASP A 278 -7.80 -17.96 -34.25
C ASP A 278 -8.31 -18.92 -33.15
N LYS A 279 -9.63 -18.89 -32.89
CA LYS A 279 -10.33 -19.72 -31.88
C LYS A 279 -10.99 -20.94 -32.53
N SER A 280 -10.96 -22.09 -31.85
CA SER A 280 -12.14 -22.93 -31.48
C SER A 280 -11.84 -24.43 -31.41
N ALA A 281 -12.05 -25.05 -30.25
CA ALA A 281 -12.50 -26.43 -30.11
C ALA A 281 -12.98 -26.65 -28.67
N ILE A 282 -14.18 -27.21 -28.49
CA ILE A 282 -14.72 -27.67 -27.20
C ILE A 282 -14.87 -29.18 -27.30
N THR A 283 -14.35 -29.93 -26.32
CA THR A 283 -14.79 -31.31 -26.05
C THR A 283 -14.49 -31.68 -24.60
N THR A 284 -15.23 -32.65 -24.06
CA THR A 284 -15.59 -32.76 -22.65
C THR A 284 -15.01 -33.98 -21.92
N SER A 285 -14.94 -33.88 -20.58
CA SER A 285 -14.70 -34.96 -19.59
C SER A 285 -13.27 -35.55 -19.55
N THR A 286 -12.71 -36.06 -18.44
CA THR A 286 -13.26 -36.46 -17.12
C THR A 286 -12.44 -35.94 -15.91
N GLU A 287 -13.01 -36.09 -14.72
CA GLU A 287 -12.63 -35.47 -13.42
C GLU A 287 -11.43 -36.14 -12.67
N PRO A 288 -10.81 -35.54 -11.61
CA PRO A 288 -11.49 -35.04 -10.40
C PRO A 288 -11.24 -33.57 -10.03
N GLU A 289 -12.30 -32.86 -9.66
CA GLU A 289 -12.26 -31.46 -9.25
C GLU A 289 -11.58 -31.26 -7.88
N ARG A 290 -10.74 -30.21 -7.75
CA ARG A 290 -10.05 -29.89 -6.50
C ARG A 290 -10.81 -28.80 -5.74
N PRO A 291 -10.97 -28.90 -4.39
CA PRO A 291 -11.80 -27.98 -3.57
C PRO A 291 -11.50 -26.47 -3.65
N ILE A 292 -10.41 -26.09 -4.32
CA ILE A 292 -9.94 -24.71 -4.46
C ILE A 292 -10.72 -23.97 -5.57
N GLU A 293 -11.17 -24.65 -6.63
CA GLU A 293 -11.97 -24.05 -7.71
C GLU A 293 -13.34 -23.60 -7.19
N HIS A 294 -14.04 -24.42 -6.40
CA HIS A 294 -15.32 -24.03 -5.76
C HIS A 294 -15.17 -22.81 -4.85
N PHE A 295 -14.04 -22.69 -4.14
CA PHE A 295 -13.74 -21.54 -3.29
C PHE A 295 -13.46 -20.27 -4.11
N PHE A 296 -12.65 -20.35 -5.16
CA PHE A 296 -12.36 -19.19 -6.02
C PHE A 296 -13.51 -18.81 -6.96
N ASN A 297 -14.38 -19.74 -7.34
CA ASN A 297 -15.60 -19.46 -8.12
C ASN A 297 -16.72 -18.90 -7.22
N LYS A 298 -16.85 -19.33 -5.95
CA LYS A 298 -17.65 -18.59 -4.95
C LYS A 298 -17.11 -17.19 -4.69
N LEU A 299 -15.79 -17.02 -4.55
CA LEU A 299 -15.19 -15.69 -4.44
C LEU A 299 -15.44 -14.84 -5.68
N ARG A 300 -15.29 -15.38 -6.90
CA ARG A 300 -15.60 -14.65 -8.13
C ARG A 300 -17.07 -14.25 -8.23
N ALA A 301 -18.01 -15.11 -7.84
CA ALA A 301 -19.42 -14.75 -7.77
C ALA A 301 -19.69 -13.64 -6.74
N VAL A 302 -19.13 -13.77 -5.53
CA VAL A 302 -19.28 -12.78 -4.43
C VAL A 302 -18.61 -11.43 -4.76
N PHE A 303 -17.55 -11.41 -5.58
CA PHE A 303 -16.90 -10.17 -6.04
C PHE A 303 -17.44 -9.63 -7.38
N ALA A 304 -18.29 -10.38 -8.10
CA ALA A 304 -18.87 -9.94 -9.38
C ALA A 304 -20.20 -9.15 -9.21
N GLU A 305 -20.95 -9.37 -8.14
CA GLU A 305 -22.18 -8.62 -7.87
C GLU A 305 -21.87 -7.26 -7.21
N ASN A 306 -21.64 -6.28 -8.09
CA ASN A 306 -21.09 -4.95 -7.84
C ASN A 306 -22.03 -3.97 -7.08
N VAL A 307 -22.58 -4.39 -5.94
CA VAL A 307 -23.39 -3.51 -5.05
C VAL A 307 -22.75 -3.37 -3.66
N PHE A 308 -22.25 -4.47 -3.07
CA PHE A 308 -21.67 -4.43 -1.72
C PHE A 308 -20.28 -3.80 -1.63
N PHE A 309 -19.49 -3.76 -2.71
CA PHE A 309 -18.14 -3.18 -2.67
C PHE A 309 -18.15 -1.67 -2.38
N TYR A 310 -19.15 -0.95 -2.90
CA TYR A 310 -19.37 0.46 -2.55
C TYR A 310 -19.95 0.61 -1.15
N PHE A 311 -20.87 -0.28 -0.73
CA PHE A 311 -21.47 -0.25 0.61
C PHE A 311 -20.44 -0.49 1.72
N PHE A 312 -19.48 -1.40 1.51
CA PHE A 312 -18.42 -1.70 2.47
C PHE A 312 -17.38 -0.58 2.55
N ILE A 313 -17.06 0.09 1.42
CA ILE A 313 -16.22 1.30 1.45
C ILE A 313 -16.95 2.45 2.17
N PHE A 314 -18.26 2.61 1.95
CA PHE A 314 -19.07 3.64 2.60
C PHE A 314 -19.14 3.45 4.12
N ILE A 315 -19.38 2.23 4.59
CA ILE A 315 -19.39 1.93 6.04
C ILE A 315 -17.98 2.04 6.63
N PHE A 316 -16.94 1.48 6.01
CA PHE A 316 -15.60 1.46 6.63
C PHE A 316 -14.87 2.82 6.60
N PHE A 317 -15.31 3.80 5.81
CA PHE A 317 -14.79 5.18 5.86
C PHE A 317 -15.63 6.13 6.74
N PHE A 318 -16.92 5.87 6.98
CA PHE A 318 -17.80 6.76 7.78
C PHE A 318 -18.22 6.21 9.15
N TYR A 319 -18.04 4.90 9.41
CA TYR A 319 -18.32 4.26 10.71
C TYR A 319 -17.04 3.87 11.43
N GLN A 320 -16.15 4.85 11.64
CA GLN A 320 -15.11 4.74 12.67
C GLN A 320 -14.71 6.13 13.22
N PHE A 321 -15.70 6.74 13.88
CA PHE A 321 -15.46 7.58 15.07
C PHE A 321 -15.34 6.67 16.29
#